data_AF-A0A7V1BU25-F1
#
_entry.id   AF-A0A7V1BU25-F1
#
_cell.length_a   1.000
_cell.length_b   1.000
_cell.length_c   1.000
_cell.angle_alpha   90.00
_cell.angle_beta   90.00
_cell.angle_gamma   90.00
#
_symmetry.space_group_name_H-M   'P 1'
#
loop_
_entity.id
_entity.type
_entity.pdbx_description
1 polymer ?
#
loop_
_entity_poly.entity_id
_entity_poly.type
_entity_poly.pdbx_seq_one_letter_code
_entity_poly.pdbx_strand_id
1 'polypeptide(L)'
;PTCLKIGTRYYKNSFGLDRKILNKTLDQAARCRKLGISITTFMIARDPYLQEFVREFTKINYGRAYYSSLNGLGDFIFEDYIRNRRKKIH
;
A
#
# COMPACT_ATOMS: atom_id res chain seq x y z
N PRO A 1 -9.25 -7.92 -2.37
CA PRO A 1 -8.78 -9.28 -2.73
C PRO A 1 -7.27 -9.44 -2.54
N THR A 2 -6.84 -10.27 -1.58
CA THR A 2 -5.41 -10.57 -1.32
C THR A 2 -5.01 -11.90 -1.96
N CYS A 3 -3.75 -12.04 -2.40
CA CYS A 3 -3.26 -13.25 -3.06
C CYS A 3 -1.88 -13.68 -2.55
N LEU A 4 -1.67 -14.99 -2.36
CA LEU A 4 -0.39 -15.60 -2.04
C LEU A 4 -0.17 -16.83 -2.92
N LYS A 5 1.00 -16.95 -3.54
CA LYS A 5 1.38 -18.17 -4.27
C LYS A 5 2.04 -19.16 -3.30
N ILE A 6 1.48 -20.35 -3.16
CA ILE A 6 2.02 -21.45 -2.35
C ILE A 6 2.27 -22.63 -3.29
N GLY A 7 3.53 -22.87 -3.64
CA GLY A 7 3.89 -23.86 -4.65
C GLY A 7 3.28 -23.53 -6.01
N THR A 8 2.48 -24.44 -6.57
CA THR A 8 1.75 -24.27 -7.83
C THR A 8 0.37 -23.62 -7.67
N ARG A 9 -0.12 -23.40 -6.44
CA ARG A 9 -1.47 -22.90 -6.18
C ARG A 9 -1.47 -21.42 -5.80
N TYR A 10 -2.46 -20.69 -6.32
CA TYR A 10 -2.74 -19.32 -5.93
C TYR A 10 -3.84 -19.31 -4.86
N TYR A 11 -3.47 -18.94 -3.65
CA TYR A 11 -4.42 -18.69 -2.58
C TYR A 11 -4.94 -17.26 -2.73
N LYS A 12 -6.22 -17.10 -3.05
CA LYS A 12 -6.89 -15.80 -3.18
C LYS A 12 -8.01 -15.73 -2.16
N ASN A 13 -8.02 -14.70 -1.32
CA ASN A 13 -9.17 -14.42 -0.47
C ASN A 13 -9.84 -13.11 -0.95
N SER A 14 -11.04 -13.27 -1.51
CA SER A 14 -11.86 -12.17 -2.04
C SER A 14 -12.77 -11.54 -0.99
N PHE A 15 -13.00 -12.20 0.14
CA PHE A 15 -13.99 -11.80 1.16
C PHE A 15 -13.44 -10.91 2.29
N GLY A 16 -12.12 -10.74 2.33
CA GLY A 16 -11.49 -9.91 3.34
C GLY A 16 -10.40 -10.67 4.07
N LEU A 17 -9.18 -10.23 3.82
CA LEU A 17 -8.15 -10.12 4.86
C LEU A 17 -7.69 -11.43 5.44
N ASP A 18 -7.02 -12.21 4.59
CA ASP A 18 -6.03 -13.10 5.15
C ASP A 18 -4.89 -12.26 5.77
N ARG A 19 -4.94 -12.09 7.10
CA ARG A 19 -3.91 -11.41 7.91
C ARG A 19 -2.51 -11.97 7.65
N LYS A 20 -2.40 -13.25 7.29
CA LYS A 20 -1.12 -13.88 6.95
C LYS A 20 -0.49 -13.27 5.70
N ILE A 21 -1.30 -12.91 4.70
CA ILE A 21 -0.81 -12.28 3.47
C ILE A 21 -0.36 -10.86 3.78
N LEU A 22 -1.18 -10.10 4.50
CA LEU A 22 -0.88 -8.71 4.81
C LEU A 22 0.36 -8.58 5.68
N ASN A 23 0.46 -9.38 6.76
CA ASN A 23 1.64 -9.37 7.64
C ASN A 23 2.91 -9.73 6.87
N LYS A 24 2.85 -10.75 5.99
CA LYS A 24 3.98 -11.09 5.12
C LYS A 24 4.40 -9.91 4.23
N THR A 25 3.44 -9.19 3.65
CA THR A 25 3.73 -8.03 2.81
C THR A 25 4.36 -6.89 3.62
N LEU A 26 3.85 -6.61 4.82
CA LEU A 26 4.43 -5.61 5.73
C LEU A 26 5.86 -5.99 6.17
N ASP A 27 6.11 -7.27 6.46
CA ASP A 27 7.45 -7.76 6.77
C ASP A 27 8.44 -7.55 5.61
N GLN A 28 7.98 -7.74 4.37
CA GLN A 28 8.80 -7.44 3.19
C GLN A 28 9.06 -5.94 3.05
N ALA A 29 8.06 -5.09 3.27
CA ALA A 29 8.25 -3.64 3.28
C ALA A 29 9.31 -3.19 4.30
N ALA A 30 9.29 -3.78 5.50
CA ALA A 30 10.29 -3.53 6.53
C ALA A 30 11.70 -3.99 6.10
N ARG A 31 11.81 -5.15 5.42
CA ARG A 31 13.08 -5.62 4.84
C ARG A 31 13.57 -4.68 3.75
N CYS A 32 12.72 -4.26 2.81
CA CYS A 32 13.07 -3.30 1.77
C CYS A 32 13.60 -1.99 2.37
N ARG A 33 12.98 -1.50 3.44
CA ARG A 33 13.48 -0.31 4.16
C ARG A 33 14.88 -0.52 4.73
N LYS A 34 15.15 -1.67 5.37
CA LYS A 34 16.48 -2.00 5.90
C LYS A 34 17.55 -2.05 4.81
N LEU A 35 17.16 -2.40 3.58
CA LEU A 35 18.03 -2.41 2.40
C LEU A 35 18.12 -1.04 1.70
N GLY A 36 17.47 0.00 2.22
CA GLY A 36 17.44 1.33 1.59
C GLY A 36 16.55 1.42 0.34
N ILE A 37 15.70 0.42 0.10
CA ILE A 37 14.79 0.38 -1.06
C ILE A 37 13.48 1.09 -0.71
N SER A 38 13.31 2.29 -1.24
CA SER A 38 12.08 3.08 -1.12
C SER A 38 11.01 2.62 -2.10
N ILE A 39 9.78 2.42 -1.63
CA ILE A 39 8.63 1.97 -2.42
C ILE A 39 7.67 3.13 -2.61
N THR A 40 7.19 3.31 -3.84
CA THR A 40 6.14 4.27 -4.19
C THR A 40 4.88 3.53 -4.59
N THR A 41 3.77 3.81 -3.90
CA THR A 41 2.49 3.14 -4.11
C THR A 41 1.50 4.06 -4.81
N PHE A 42 0.92 3.62 -5.92
CA PHE A 42 -0.19 4.30 -6.60
C PHE A 42 -1.48 3.52 -6.34
N MET A 43 -2.39 4.11 -5.57
CA MET A 43 -3.66 3.51 -5.23
C MET A 43 -4.79 4.21 -6.00
N ILE A 44 -5.47 3.45 -6.87
CA ILE A 44 -6.59 3.91 -7.70
C ILE A 44 -7.87 3.19 -7.23
N ALA A 45 -8.23 3.39 -5.96
CA ALA A 45 -9.41 2.77 -5.36
C ALA A 45 -9.93 3.59 -4.18
N ARG A 46 -11.23 3.48 -3.92
CA ARG A 46 -11.92 4.14 -2.79
C ARG A 46 -12.13 3.26 -1.58
N ASP A 47 -11.64 2.03 -1.61
CA ASP A 47 -11.82 1.08 -0.53
C ASP A 47 -11.09 1.57 0.75
N PRO A 48 -11.81 1.94 1.83
CA PRO A 48 -11.19 2.52 3.02
C PRO A 48 -10.21 1.57 3.70
N TYR A 49 -10.49 0.27 3.62
CA TYR A 49 -9.63 -0.75 4.18
C TYR A 49 -8.30 -0.83 3.44
N LEU A 50 -8.34 -0.86 2.11
CA LEU A 50 -7.12 -0.89 1.29
C LEU A 50 -6.30 0.38 1.47
N GLN A 51 -6.96 1.53 1.72
CA GLN A 51 -6.27 2.78 2.03
C GLN A 51 -5.50 2.69 3.35
N GLU A 52 -6.11 2.10 4.38
CA GLU A 52 -5.44 1.88 5.67
C GLU A 52 -4.23 0.95 5.52
N PHE A 53 -4.38 -0.14 4.77
CA PHE A 53 -3.26 -1.04 4.47
C PHE A 53 -2.11 -0.31 3.75
N VAL A 54 -2.42 0.44 2.68
CA VAL A 54 -1.41 1.19 1.93
C VAL A 54 -0.72 2.24 2.81
N ARG A 55 -1.46 2.90 3.70
CA ARG A 55 -0.89 3.85 4.66
C ARG A 55 0.11 3.18 5.60
N GLU A 56 -0.26 2.07 6.23
CA GLU A 56 0.63 1.33 7.13
C GLU A 56 1.85 0.76 6.38
N PHE A 57 1.63 0.21 5.19
CA PHE A 57 2.71 -0.28 4.33
C PHE A 57 3.71 0.83 3.99
N THR A 58 3.23 2.00 3.58
CA THR A 58 4.06 3.14 3.19
C THR A 58 4.82 3.71 4.38
N LYS A 59 4.19 3.75 5.55
CA LYS A 59 4.82 4.16 6.82
C LYS A 59 5.93 3.19 7.24
N ILE A 60 5.70 1.88 7.15
CA ILE A 60 6.71 0.86 7.49
C ILE A 60 7.90 0.94 6.53
N ASN A 61 7.64 1.04 5.23
CA ASN A 61 8.70 1.15 4.23
C ASN A 61 9.44 2.50 4.27
N TYR A 62 8.83 3.54 4.86
CA TYR A 62 9.30 4.93 4.77
C TYR A 62 9.30 5.43 3.32
N GLY A 63 8.19 5.17 2.62
CA GLY A 63 8.02 5.41 1.19
C GLY A 63 7.07 6.56 0.86
N ARG A 64 6.48 6.50 -0.34
CA ARG A 64 5.48 7.46 -0.82
C ARG A 64 4.20 6.76 -1.25
N ALA A 65 3.06 7.40 -1.05
CA ALA A 65 1.77 6.93 -1.54
C ALA A 65 1.00 8.05 -2.23
N TYR A 66 0.40 7.70 -3.37
CA TYR A 66 -0.48 8.54 -4.16
C TYR A 66 -1.85 7.88 -4.20
N TYR A 67 -2.88 8.56 -3.70
CA TYR A 67 -4.25 8.08 -3.74
C TYR A 67 -5.03 8.91 -4.77
N SER A 68 -5.57 8.25 -5.79
CA SER A 68 -6.37 8.88 -6.83
C SER A 68 -7.87 8.66 -6.58
N SER A 69 -8.67 9.70 -6.77
CA SER A 69 -10.12 9.58 -6.72
C SER A 69 -10.69 9.15 -8.09
N LEU A 70 -11.66 8.24 -8.10
CA LEU A 70 -12.30 7.74 -9.34
C LEU A 70 -13.08 8.80 -10.15
N ASN A 71 -13.31 10.02 -9.62
CA ASN A 71 -14.21 11.02 -10.23
C ASN A 71 -13.46 12.17 -10.93
N GLY A 72 -12.15 12.10 -11.07
CA GLY A 72 -11.42 13.12 -11.80
C GLY A 72 -9.92 12.95 -11.61
N LEU A 73 -9.21 12.99 -12.74
CA LEU A 73 -7.76 12.86 -12.86
C LEU A 73 -6.94 13.96 -12.13
N GLY A 74 -7.57 14.80 -11.30
CA GLY A 74 -6.95 15.97 -10.66
C GLY A 74 -6.78 15.88 -9.14
N ASP A 75 -7.69 15.19 -8.43
CA ASP A 75 -7.63 15.10 -6.97
C ASP A 75 -6.74 13.93 -6.52
N PHE A 76 -5.49 14.24 -6.17
CA PHE A 76 -4.54 13.27 -5.61
C PHE A 76 -4.22 13.60 -4.15
N ILE A 77 -4.36 12.62 -3.27
CA ILE A 77 -3.79 12.70 -1.92
C ILE A 77 -2.37 12.17 -2.00
N PHE A 78 -1.40 13.00 -1.63
CA PHE A 78 0.01 12.62 -1.56
C PHE A 78 0.46 12.46 -0.10
N GLU A 79 0.92 11.26 0.23
CA GLU A 79 1.56 10.93 1.50
C GLU A 79 3.05 10.64 1.25
N ASP A 80 3.93 11.53 1.70
CA ASP A 80 5.38 11.38 1.62
C ASP A 80 5.96 11.18 3.02
N TYR A 81 6.29 9.94 3.35
CA TYR A 81 6.93 9.62 4.62
C TYR A 81 8.43 9.92 4.60
N ILE A 82 9.06 10.01 3.41
CA ILE A 82 10.47 10.38 3.26
C ILE A 82 10.68 11.84 3.67
N ARG A 83 9.74 12.71 3.34
CA ARG A 83 9.79 14.15 3.67
C ARG A 83 8.91 14.54 4.86
N ASN A 84 8.25 13.56 5.51
CA ASN A 84 7.25 13.76 6.54
C ASN A 84 6.17 14.80 6.15
N ARG A 85 5.68 14.73 4.91
CA ARG A 85 4.67 15.66 4.37
C ARG A 85 3.45 14.90 3.90
N ARG A 86 2.27 15.38 4.30
CA ARG A 86 0.97 14.99 3.73
C ARG A 86 0.39 16.21 3.01
N LYS A 87 0.18 16.11 1.70
CA LYS A 87 -0.38 17.20 0.90
C LYS A 87 -1.58 16.70 0.10
N LYS A 88 -2.70 17.40 0.18
CA LYS A 88 -3.80 17.24 -0.77
C LYS A 88 -3.46 18.09 -2.00
N ILE A 89 -3.29 17.44 -3.14
CA ILE A 89 -3.03 18.10 -4.42
C ILE A 89 -4.38 18.14 -5.14
N HIS A 90 -4.82 19.37 -5.45
CA HIS A 90 -5.99 19.65 -6.28
C HIS A 90 -5.47 20.17 -7.63
#